data_AF-C6F9Q0-F1
#
_entry.id   AF-C6F9Q0-F1
#
_cell.length_a   1.000
_cell.length_b   1.000
_cell.length_c   1.000
_cell.angle_alpha   90.00
_cell.angle_beta   90.00
_cell.angle_gamma   90.00
#
_symmetry.space_group_name_H-M   'P 1'
#
loop_
_entity.id
_entity.type
_entity.pdbx_description
1 polymer ?
#
loop_
_entity_poly.entity_id
_entity_poly.type
_entity_poly.pdbx_seq_one_letter_code
_entity_poly.pdbx_strand_id
1 'polypeptide(L)'
;CFEMKDGEQPQHARCSPEGLLRQVTAATRKTGVALAGENALPRFDGRAYAQIIHNSNLKLQGTKDNKSNMCAFTFLRMNQKMFQSENWYSFVWFVRNMSEGRTLGHGEEDRCQTELKFNAAANLRNEAAALMHA
;
A
#
# COMPACT_ATOMS: atom_id res chain seq x y z
N CYS A 1 -1.29 -5.56 9.64
CA CYS A 1 -1.63 -4.24 10.22
C CYS A 1 -0.66 -3.14 9.79
N PHE A 2 -0.03 -3.25 8.61
CA PHE A 2 0.91 -2.24 8.14
C PHE A 2 0.25 -0.91 7.78
N GLU A 3 -1.06 -0.90 7.59
CA GLU A 3 -1.86 0.28 7.25
C GLU A 3 -2.40 1.04 8.46
N MET A 4 -2.37 0.42 9.65
CA MET A 4 -3.01 0.95 10.85
C MET A 4 -2.16 2.01 11.54
N LYS A 5 -2.83 2.98 12.15
CA LYS A 5 -2.25 3.97 13.06
C LYS A 5 -2.85 3.85 14.46
N ASP A 6 -2.06 4.16 15.47
CA ASP A 6 -2.50 4.16 16.87
C ASP A 6 -3.63 5.18 17.06
N GLY A 7 -3.51 6.36 16.44
CA GLY A 7 -4.53 7.43 16.49
C GLY A 7 -5.84 7.11 15.76
N GLU A 8 -5.92 6.01 15.01
CA GLU A 8 -7.17 5.52 14.41
C GLU A 8 -7.89 4.50 15.31
N GLN A 9 -7.28 4.11 16.44
CA GLN A 9 -7.85 3.12 17.35
C GLN A 9 -8.61 3.78 18.51
N PRO A 10 -9.71 3.18 18.99
CA PRO A 10 -10.43 3.70 20.13
C PRO A 10 -9.58 3.58 21.42
N GLN A 11 -9.55 4.65 22.22
CA GLN A 11 -8.69 4.73 23.42
C GLN A 11 -8.95 3.61 24.43
N HIS A 12 -10.21 3.17 24.57
CA HIS A 12 -10.58 2.10 25.50
C HIS A 12 -10.01 0.73 25.10
N ALA A 13 -9.66 0.52 23.83
CA ALA A 13 -9.09 -0.74 23.37
C ALA A 13 -7.59 -0.87 23.69
N ARG A 14 -6.92 0.24 24.06
CA ARG A 14 -5.48 0.27 24.41
C ARG A 14 -4.59 -0.38 23.34
N CYS A 15 -4.97 -0.23 22.07
CA CYS A 15 -4.25 -0.80 20.94
C CYS A 15 -3.09 0.10 20.51
N SER A 16 -1.95 -0.51 20.15
CA SER A 16 -0.83 0.17 19.48
C SER A 16 -0.34 -0.67 18.31
N PRO A 17 -1.03 -0.68 17.15
CA PRO A 17 -0.54 -1.34 15.95
C PRO A 17 0.86 -0.88 15.53
N GLU A 18 1.19 0.40 15.69
CA GLU A 18 2.51 0.94 15.34
C GLU A 18 3.59 0.46 16.33
N GLY A 19 3.25 0.40 17.62
CA GLY A 19 4.12 -0.17 18.65
C GLY A 19 4.39 -1.65 18.43
N LEU A 20 3.35 -2.43 18.16
CA LEU A 20 3.46 -3.85 17.85
C LEU A 20 4.34 -4.09 16.63
N LEU A 21 4.14 -3.32 15.54
CA LEU A 21 4.94 -3.48 14.34
C LEU A 21 6.42 -3.15 14.56
N ARG A 22 6.73 -2.11 15.35
CA ARG A 22 8.11 -1.83 15.79
C ARG A 22 8.73 -3.01 16.53
N GLN A 23 8.00 -3.64 17.45
CA GLN A 23 8.49 -4.80 18.21
C GLN A 23 8.75 -6.00 17.31
N VAL A 24 7.81 -6.35 16.43
CA VAL A 24 7.98 -7.47 15.49
C VAL A 24 9.17 -7.22 14.57
N THR A 25 9.30 -6.01 14.02
CA THR A 25 10.42 -5.64 13.14
C THR A 25 11.76 -5.73 13.86
N ALA A 26 11.84 -5.29 15.11
CA ALA A 26 13.05 -5.41 15.91
C ALA A 26 13.41 -6.87 16.19
N ALA A 27 12.43 -7.71 16.49
CA ALA A 27 12.64 -9.13 16.74
C ALA A 27 13.13 -9.87 15.49
N THR A 28 12.48 -9.69 14.34
CA THR A 28 12.88 -10.33 13.07
C THR A 28 14.27 -9.90 12.64
N ARG A 29 14.60 -8.61 12.79
CA ARG A 29 15.93 -8.10 12.51
C ARG A 29 16.99 -8.69 13.43
N LYS A 30 16.72 -8.79 14.73
CA LYS A 30 17.66 -9.38 15.71
C LYS A 30 17.95 -10.86 15.39
N THR A 31 16.97 -11.59 14.87
CA THR A 31 17.10 -13.01 14.53
C THR A 31 17.49 -13.28 13.07
N GLY A 32 17.60 -12.24 12.24
CA GLY A 32 17.92 -12.38 10.81
C GLY A 32 16.78 -12.99 9.98
N VAL A 33 15.55 -13.02 10.50
CA VAL A 33 14.37 -13.54 9.78
C VAL A 33 13.81 -12.45 8.87
N ALA A 34 13.48 -12.81 7.63
CA ALA A 34 12.86 -11.88 6.69
C ALA A 34 11.42 -11.54 7.14
N LEU A 35 11.08 -10.25 7.17
CA LEU A 35 9.75 -9.77 7.49
C LEU A 35 8.96 -9.50 6.21
N ALA A 36 7.77 -10.06 6.09
CA ALA A 36 6.77 -9.69 5.09
C ALA A 36 5.51 -9.17 5.80
N GLY A 37 4.69 -8.40 5.09
CA GLY A 37 3.55 -7.70 5.70
C GLY A 37 2.27 -7.73 4.88
N GLU A 38 1.15 -7.52 5.56
CA GLU A 38 -0.18 -7.33 4.96
C GLU A 38 -0.93 -6.19 5.67
N ASN A 39 -1.90 -5.60 4.98
CA ASN A 39 -2.93 -4.77 5.63
C ASN A 39 -3.95 -5.68 6.34
N ALA A 40 -4.47 -5.23 7.48
CA ALA A 40 -5.46 -6.00 8.24
C ALA A 40 -6.90 -5.73 7.79
N LEU A 41 -7.20 -4.49 7.39
CA LEU A 41 -8.52 -4.08 6.91
C LEU A 41 -8.46 -3.59 5.46
N PRO A 42 -9.53 -3.76 4.66
CA PRO A 42 -9.58 -3.27 3.29
C PRO A 42 -9.62 -1.74 3.27
N ARG A 43 -8.51 -1.11 2.88
CA ARG A 43 -8.33 0.34 2.80
C ARG A 43 -7.80 0.72 1.43
N PHE A 44 -8.39 1.74 0.81
CA PHE A 44 -8.03 2.23 -0.53
C PHE A 44 -7.63 3.71 -0.53
N ASP A 45 -7.56 4.33 0.65
CA ASP A 45 -7.22 5.73 0.82
C ASP A 45 -5.70 5.96 0.91
N GLY A 46 -5.25 7.12 0.44
CA GLY A 46 -3.84 7.50 0.45
C GLY A 46 -3.18 7.48 1.84
N ARG A 47 -3.95 7.69 2.92
CA ARG A 47 -3.41 7.64 4.30
C ARG A 47 -2.97 6.23 4.67
N ALA A 48 -3.80 5.23 4.37
CA ALA A 48 -3.45 3.82 4.59
C ALA A 48 -2.23 3.41 3.76
N TYR A 49 -2.18 3.79 2.48
CA TYR A 49 -1.05 3.49 1.60
C TYR A 49 0.26 4.15 2.07
N ALA A 50 0.21 5.44 2.42
CA ALA A 50 1.37 6.13 2.97
C ALA A 50 1.87 5.49 4.27
N GLN A 51 0.97 5.02 5.12
CA GLN A 51 1.34 4.29 6.35
C GLN A 51 2.03 2.96 6.03
N ILE A 52 1.54 2.19 5.04
CA ILE A 52 2.21 0.95 4.60
C ILE A 52 3.62 1.26 4.11
N ILE A 53 3.80 2.27 3.25
CA ILE A 53 5.12 2.66 2.70
C ILE A 53 6.06 3.09 3.83
N HIS A 54 5.57 3.90 4.78
CA HIS A 54 6.33 4.30 5.96
C HIS A 54 6.78 3.09 6.77
N ASN A 55 5.86 2.18 7.09
CA ASN A 55 6.13 0.99 7.89
C ASN A 55 7.04 -0.02 7.19
N SER A 56 6.98 -0.10 5.86
CA SER A 56 7.88 -0.92 5.04
C SER A 56 9.34 -0.48 5.18
N ASN A 57 9.55 0.83 5.36
CA ASN A 57 10.86 1.48 5.46
C ASN A 57 11.20 1.93 6.89
N LEU A 58 10.47 1.43 7.89
CA LEU A 58 10.58 1.83 9.28
C LEU A 58 12.04 1.82 9.72
N LYS A 59 12.59 2.92 10.24
CA LYS A 59 13.96 2.96 10.74
C LYS A 59 13.95 2.64 12.24
N LEU A 60 14.60 1.54 12.63
CA LEU A 60 14.75 1.20 14.04
C LEU A 60 15.90 2.02 14.64
N GLN A 61 15.80 2.40 15.91
CA GLN A 61 16.89 3.13 16.56
C GLN A 61 18.17 2.29 16.60
N GLY A 62 19.31 2.93 16.32
CA GLY A 62 20.63 2.28 16.32
C GLY A 62 20.99 1.52 15.04
N THR A 63 20.14 1.53 14.01
CA THR A 63 20.43 0.85 12.74
C THR A 63 21.07 1.79 11.73
N LYS A 64 22.32 1.51 11.34
CA LYS A 64 23.10 2.30 10.37
C LYS A 64 22.89 1.89 8.91
N ASP A 65 22.23 0.76 8.66
CA ASP A 65 21.98 0.29 7.30
C ASP A 65 20.73 0.92 6.69
N ASN A 66 20.83 1.30 5.43
CA ASN A 66 19.70 1.80 4.66
C ASN A 66 18.78 0.68 4.13
N LYS A 67 19.02 -0.57 4.52
CA LYS A 67 18.25 -1.71 4.04
C LYS A 67 16.80 -1.62 4.51
N SER A 68 15.87 -1.93 3.61
CA SER A 68 14.46 -2.10 3.95
C SER A 68 14.32 -3.19 5.03
N ASN A 69 13.47 -2.95 6.02
CA ASN A 69 13.19 -3.95 7.05
C ASN A 69 12.15 -4.99 6.60
N MET A 70 11.48 -4.75 5.47
CA MET A 70 10.48 -5.66 4.91
C MET A 70 10.90 -6.15 3.52
N CYS A 71 10.76 -7.45 3.26
CA CYS A 71 11.10 -8.09 1.98
C CYS A 71 9.93 -8.16 1.00
N ALA A 72 8.69 -8.19 1.48
CA ALA A 72 7.50 -8.30 0.64
C ALA A 72 6.26 -7.73 1.33
N PHE A 73 5.29 -7.30 0.53
CA PHE A 73 3.98 -6.88 0.99
C PHE A 73 2.88 -7.56 0.18
N THR A 74 1.87 -8.12 0.85
CA THR A 74 0.67 -8.67 0.22
C THR A 74 -0.53 -7.78 0.53
N PHE A 75 -1.16 -7.22 -0.50
CA PHE A 75 -2.34 -6.39 -0.33
C PHE A 75 -3.62 -7.24 -0.25
N LEU A 76 -4.41 -7.04 0.79
CA LEU A 76 -5.65 -7.77 1.09
C LEU A 76 -6.87 -6.83 0.93
N ARG A 77 -7.76 -7.01 -0.04
CA ARG A 77 -7.81 -7.99 -1.12
C ARG A 77 -8.31 -7.31 -2.39
N MET A 78 -7.86 -7.80 -3.53
CA MET A 78 -8.44 -7.47 -4.83
C MET A 78 -9.96 -7.69 -4.82
N ASN A 79 -10.71 -6.65 -5.15
CA ASN A 79 -12.17 -6.69 -5.24
C ASN A 79 -12.67 -5.60 -6.19
N GLN A 80 -13.98 -5.55 -6.45
CA GLN A 80 -14.56 -4.57 -7.36
C GLN A 80 -14.31 -3.11 -6.93
N LYS A 81 -14.30 -2.81 -5.62
CA LYS A 81 -14.06 -1.44 -5.11
C LYS A 81 -12.65 -0.95 -5.46
N MET A 82 -11.66 -1.84 -5.47
CA MET A 82 -10.28 -1.53 -5.87
C MET A 82 -10.20 -0.97 -7.28
N PHE A 83 -11.05 -1.46 -8.19
CA PHE A 83 -11.08 -1.06 -9.60
C PHE A 83 -12.02 0.12 -9.89
N GLN A 84 -12.51 0.82 -8.87
CA GLN A 84 -13.09 2.16 -9.07
C GLN A 84 -11.96 3.15 -9.35
N SER A 85 -12.17 4.09 -10.27
CA SER A 85 -11.11 4.98 -10.81
C SER A 85 -10.18 5.56 -9.73
N GLU A 86 -10.74 6.25 -8.73
CA GLU A 86 -9.95 6.90 -7.67
C GLU A 86 -9.17 5.92 -6.78
N ASN A 87 -9.77 4.76 -6.47
CA ASN A 87 -9.11 3.72 -5.69
C ASN A 87 -7.98 3.08 -6.50
N TRP A 88 -8.22 2.86 -7.80
CA TRP A 88 -7.23 2.30 -8.70
C TRP A 88 -6.03 3.24 -8.86
N TYR A 89 -6.26 4.55 -9.01
CA TYR A 89 -5.19 5.54 -9.06
C TYR A 89 -4.36 5.56 -7.78
N SER A 90 -5.03 5.54 -6.63
CA SER A 90 -4.37 5.47 -5.32
C SER A 90 -3.54 4.19 -5.16
N PHE A 91 -4.06 3.06 -5.64
CA PHE A 91 -3.36 1.78 -5.59
C PHE A 91 -2.15 1.73 -6.53
N VAL A 92 -2.26 2.22 -7.77
CA VAL A 92 -1.13 2.30 -8.71
C VAL A 92 -0.03 3.20 -8.15
N TRP A 93 -0.41 4.35 -7.60
CA TRP A 93 0.51 5.24 -6.90
C TRP A 93 1.21 4.51 -5.74
N PHE A 94 0.47 3.75 -4.93
CA PHE A 94 1.01 2.95 -3.85
C PHE A 94 2.05 1.93 -4.35
N VAL A 95 1.73 1.16 -5.39
CA VAL A 95 2.63 0.13 -5.95
C VAL A 95 3.95 0.76 -6.43
N ARG A 96 3.88 1.92 -7.12
CA ARG A 96 5.08 2.65 -7.59
C ARG A 96 5.94 3.13 -6.42
N ASN A 97 5.33 3.74 -5.40
CA ASN A 97 6.11 4.22 -4.26
C ASN A 97 6.72 3.05 -3.44
N MET A 98 6.07 1.89 -3.42
CA MET A 98 6.64 0.66 -2.86
C MET A 98 7.83 0.13 -3.67
N SER A 99 7.79 0.14 -5.01
CA SER A 99 8.87 -0.37 -5.87
C SER A 99 10.09 0.53 -5.93
N GLU A 100 9.91 1.86 -6.01
CA GLU A 100 11.03 2.80 -6.02
C GLU A 100 11.54 3.17 -4.61
N GLY A 101 11.04 2.55 -3.54
CA GLY A 101 11.42 2.88 -2.14
C GLY A 101 11.15 4.34 -1.78
N ARG A 102 10.09 4.94 -2.35
CA ARG A 102 9.99 6.37 -2.64
C ARG A 102 9.08 7.08 -1.63
N THR A 103 9.65 7.87 -0.72
CA THR A 103 8.86 8.76 0.15
C THR A 103 8.40 10.00 -0.64
N LEU A 104 7.24 9.89 -1.29
CA LEU A 104 6.37 10.97 -1.78
C LEU A 104 7.06 12.02 -2.68
N GLY A 105 6.87 11.93 -4.01
CA GLY A 105 7.51 12.91 -4.92
C GLY A 105 6.85 13.26 -6.26
N HIS A 106 6.10 12.39 -6.94
CA HIS A 106 5.52 12.69 -8.26
C HIS A 106 4.10 12.13 -8.36
N GLY A 107 3.10 12.90 -7.93
CA GLY A 107 1.72 12.44 -7.89
C GLY A 107 0.92 12.70 -9.18
N GLU A 108 1.19 13.80 -9.87
CA GLU A 108 0.23 14.36 -10.85
C GLU A 108 0.42 13.81 -12.27
N GLU A 109 1.64 13.84 -12.82
CA GLU A 109 1.93 13.25 -14.15
C GLU A 109 1.66 11.74 -14.17
N ASP A 110 2.02 11.07 -13.07
CA ASP A 110 1.82 9.65 -12.85
C ASP A 110 0.33 9.27 -12.82
N ARG A 111 -0.52 10.14 -12.26
CA ARG A 111 -1.97 9.95 -12.23
C ARG A 111 -2.59 10.11 -13.61
N CYS A 112 -2.23 11.16 -14.34
CA CYS A 112 -2.73 11.42 -15.70
C CYS A 112 -2.47 10.24 -16.64
N GLN A 113 -1.24 9.71 -16.62
CA GLN A 113 -0.89 8.55 -17.44
C GLN A 113 -1.66 7.28 -17.03
N THR A 114 -1.92 7.10 -15.73
CA THR A 114 -2.69 5.96 -15.22
C THR A 114 -4.16 6.06 -15.62
N GLU A 115 -4.73 7.26 -15.57
CA GLU A 115 -6.09 7.57 -16.00
C GLU A 115 -6.31 7.29 -17.49
N LEU A 116 -5.40 7.77 -18.35
CA LEU A 116 -5.46 7.51 -19.79
C LEU A 116 -5.47 6.00 -20.09
N LYS A 117 -4.60 5.23 -19.43
CA LYS A 117 -4.54 3.77 -19.60
C LYS A 117 -5.79 3.06 -19.08
N PHE A 118 -6.32 3.50 -17.94
CA PHE A 118 -7.52 2.92 -17.36
C PHE A 118 -8.76 3.14 -18.24
N ASN A 119 -8.93 4.36 -18.76
CA ASN A 119 -10.03 4.70 -19.66
C ASN A 119 -9.93 3.98 -21.00
N ALA A 120 -8.74 3.87 -21.59
CA ALA A 120 -8.52 3.09 -22.81
C ALA A 120 -8.94 1.61 -22.63
N ALA A 121 -8.58 0.99 -21.51
CA ALA A 121 -8.98 -0.39 -21.21
C ALA A 121 -10.49 -0.55 -20.95
N ALA A 122 -11.16 0.48 -20.43
CA ALA A 122 -12.62 0.48 -20.30
C ALA A 122 -13.31 0.57 -21.68
N ASN A 123 -12.84 1.46 -22.55
CA ASN A 123 -13.39 1.63 -23.90
C ASN A 123 -13.30 0.36 -24.73
N LEU A 124 -12.13 -0.30 -24.75
CA LEU A 124 -11.93 -1.57 -25.47
C LEU A 124 -12.88 -2.68 -24.98
N ARG A 125 -13.15 -2.75 -23.67
CA ARG A 125 -14.10 -3.72 -23.11
C ARG A 125 -15.53 -3.41 -23.54
N ASN A 126 -15.92 -2.13 -23.54
CA ASN A 126 -17.25 -1.71 -23.96
C ASN A 126 -17.48 -1.98 -25.46
N GLU A 127 -16.49 -1.70 -26.30
CA GLU A 127 -16.53 -2.02 -27.74
C GLU A 127 -16.66 -3.53 -27.98
N ALA A 128 -15.86 -4.34 -27.29
CA ALA A 128 -15.94 -5.80 -27.40
C ALA A 128 -17.31 -6.34 -26.93
N ALA A 129 -17.87 -5.79 -25.85
CA ALA A 129 -19.20 -6.17 -25.39
C ALA A 129 -20.31 -5.79 -26.39
N ALA A 130 -20.22 -4.60 -27.01
CA ALA A 130 -21.18 -4.16 -28.02
C ALA A 130 -21.17 -5.07 -29.27
N LEU A 131 -20.00 -5.52 -29.71
CA LEU A 131 -19.87 -6.46 -30.83
C LEU A 131 -20.42 -7.86 -30.53
N MET A 132 -20.39 -8.31 -29.28
CA MET A 132 -20.93 -9.61 -28.87
C MET A 132 -22.46 -9.64 -28.75
N HIS A 133 -23.10 -8.47 -28.72
CA HIS A 133 -24.54 -8.31 -28.59
C HIS A 133 -25.22 -7.77 -29.87
N ALA A 134 -24.45 -7.64 -30.97
CA ALA A 134 -24.94 -7.30 -32.31
C ALA A 134 -25.12 -8.56 -33.17
#